data_AF-A0A7J6WCW3-F1
#
_entry.id   AF-A0A7J6WCW3-F1
#
_cell.length_a   1.000
_cell.length_b   1.000
_cell.length_c   1.000
_cell.angle_alpha   90.00
_cell.angle_beta   90.00
_cell.angle_gamma   90.00
#
_symmetry.space_group_name_H-M   'P 1'
#
loop_
_entity.id
_entity.type
_entity.pdbx_description
1 polymer ?
#
loop_
_entity_poly.entity_id
_entity_poly.type
_entity_poly.pdbx_seq_one_letter_code
_entity_poly.pdbx_strand_id
1 'polypeptide(L)'
;MKDYREAIEAEAASLRQKAKVDKSQHGDQNTAYFHIIVKVRFSRNRILSLTVESGILLTEEDDMAREAVGYFVNLMGTRSDNCYGEG
;
A
#
# COMPACT_ATOMS: atom_id res chain seq x y z
N MET A 1 -19.86 36.58 -21.68
CA MET A 1 -18.75 36.13 -20.79
C MET A 1 -19.21 35.20 -19.67
N LYS A 2 -20.41 35.37 -19.10
CA LYS A 2 -20.94 34.50 -18.02
C LYS A 2 -21.30 33.09 -18.55
N ASP A 3 -21.98 33.04 -19.69
CA ASP A 3 -22.46 31.79 -20.32
C ASP A 3 -21.32 30.84 -20.73
N TYR A 4 -20.16 31.39 -21.09
CA TYR A 4 -18.99 30.57 -21.46
C TYR A 4 -18.38 29.84 -20.26
N ARG A 5 -18.36 30.49 -19.09
CA ARG A 5 -17.86 29.87 -17.86
C ARG A 5 -18.82 28.80 -17.37
N GLU A 6 -20.11 29.06 -17.46
CA GLU A 6 -21.16 28.11 -17.10
C GLU A 6 -21.14 26.86 -17.99
N ALA A 7 -20.90 27.03 -19.29
CA ALA A 7 -20.71 25.91 -20.21
C ALA A 7 -19.49 25.05 -19.85
N ILE A 8 -18.35 25.66 -19.51
CA ILE A 8 -17.14 24.95 -19.07
C ILE A 8 -17.38 24.20 -17.76
N GLU A 9 -18.07 24.82 -16.81
CA GLU A 9 -18.37 24.20 -15.52
C GLU A 9 -19.31 23.00 -15.67
N ALA A 10 -20.33 23.11 -16.53
CA ALA A 10 -21.24 22.02 -16.85
C ALA A 10 -20.52 20.87 -17.58
N GLU A 11 -19.62 21.18 -18.51
CA GLU A 11 -18.80 20.18 -19.20
C GLU A 11 -17.87 19.45 -18.22
N ALA A 12 -17.17 20.18 -17.34
CA ALA A 12 -16.31 19.60 -16.32
C ALA A 12 -17.08 18.72 -15.32
N ALA A 13 -18.28 19.13 -14.92
CA ALA A 13 -19.16 18.34 -14.07
C ALA A 13 -19.61 17.03 -14.75
N SER A 14 -20.00 17.11 -16.04
CA SER A 14 -20.38 15.95 -16.85
C SER A 14 -19.23 14.95 -17.00
N LEU A 15 -18.01 15.44 -17.27
CA LEU A 15 -16.81 14.61 -17.38
C LEU A 15 -16.48 13.91 -16.05
N ARG A 16 -16.60 14.61 -14.91
CA ARG A 16 -16.41 14.00 -13.57
C ARG A 16 -17.44 12.90 -13.30
N GLN A 17 -18.70 13.12 -13.67
CA GLN A 17 -19.75 12.12 -13.47
C GLN A 17 -19.52 10.90 -14.37
N LYS A 18 -19.18 11.09 -15.63
CA LYS A 18 -18.81 10.02 -16.57
C LYS A 18 -17.61 9.22 -16.06
N ALA A 19 -16.55 9.87 -15.61
CA ALA A 19 -15.38 9.17 -15.07
C ALA A 19 -15.70 8.33 -13.80
N LYS A 20 -16.65 8.78 -12.97
CA LYS A 20 -17.10 8.03 -11.79
C LYS A 20 -17.98 6.83 -12.16
N VAL A 21 -18.82 6.97 -13.20
CA VAL A 21 -19.64 5.89 -13.75
C VAL A 21 -18.75 4.87 -14.46
N ASP A 22 -17.79 5.30 -15.28
CA ASP A 22 -16.77 4.44 -15.89
C ASP A 22 -16.04 3.64 -14.83
N LYS A 23 -15.66 4.28 -13.71
CA LYS A 23 -15.02 3.59 -12.59
C LYS A 23 -15.91 2.52 -11.94
N SER A 24 -17.23 2.69 -11.96
CA SER A 24 -18.18 1.68 -11.44
C SER A 24 -18.50 0.59 -12.46
N GLN A 25 -18.56 0.92 -13.75
CA GLN A 25 -18.90 -0.02 -14.82
C GLN A 25 -17.72 -0.93 -15.23
N HIS A 26 -16.48 -0.45 -15.11
CA HIS A 26 -15.27 -1.28 -15.30
C HIS A 26 -14.94 -2.16 -14.08
N GLY A 27 -15.91 -2.36 -13.18
CA GLY A 27 -15.79 -3.09 -11.92
C GLY A 27 -15.47 -4.58 -12.01
N ASP A 28 -15.22 -5.16 -13.18
CA ASP A 28 -14.68 -6.54 -13.30
C ASP A 28 -13.78 -6.79 -14.54
N GLN A 29 -13.34 -5.74 -15.24
CA GLN A 29 -12.41 -5.90 -16.39
C GLN A 29 -11.12 -5.09 -16.22
N ASN A 30 -10.93 -4.46 -15.07
CA ASN A 30 -9.80 -3.56 -14.80
C ASN A 30 -8.68 -4.21 -13.95
N THR A 31 -8.52 -5.53 -14.03
CA THR A 31 -7.42 -6.25 -13.36
C THR A 31 -6.07 -5.81 -13.92
N ALA A 32 -5.91 -5.67 -15.24
CA ALA A 32 -4.61 -5.31 -15.83
C ALA A 32 -4.10 -3.94 -15.33
N TYR A 33 -4.95 -2.89 -15.38
CA TYR A 33 -4.60 -1.56 -14.90
C TYR A 33 -4.34 -1.56 -13.39
N PHE A 34 -5.19 -2.23 -12.61
CA PHE A 34 -5.01 -2.37 -11.17
C PHE A 34 -3.70 -3.10 -10.83
N HIS A 35 -3.40 -4.21 -11.50
CA HIS A 35 -2.16 -4.96 -11.33
C HIS A 35 -0.93 -4.13 -11.74
N ILE A 36 -1.01 -3.32 -12.79
CA ILE A 36 0.08 -2.41 -13.17
C ILE A 36 0.32 -1.39 -12.06
N ILE A 37 -0.72 -0.75 -11.54
CA ILE A 37 -0.60 0.21 -10.42
C ILE A 37 -0.02 -0.47 -9.18
N VAL A 38 -0.51 -1.66 -8.83
CA VAL A 38 -0.02 -2.45 -7.69
C VAL A 38 1.46 -2.80 -7.89
N LYS A 39 1.88 -3.24 -9.08
CA LYS A 39 3.29 -3.53 -9.40
C LYS A 39 4.16 -2.29 -9.29
N VAL A 40 3.72 -1.14 -9.80
CA VAL A 40 4.45 0.13 -9.69
C VAL A 40 4.60 0.53 -8.23
N ARG A 41 3.53 0.43 -7.43
CA ARG A 41 3.56 0.75 -6.01
C ARG A 41 4.44 -0.21 -5.22
N PHE A 42 4.38 -1.52 -5.53
CA PHE A 42 5.23 -2.54 -4.94
C PHE A 42 6.70 -2.27 -5.25
N SER A 43 7.04 -2.02 -6.51
CA SER A 43 8.41 -1.70 -6.94
C SER A 43 8.97 -0.46 -6.24
N ARG A 44 8.18 0.62 -6.14
CA ARG A 44 8.57 1.85 -5.45
C ARG A 44 8.77 1.69 -3.96
N ASN A 45 7.98 0.82 -3.33
CA ASN A 45 8.00 0.60 -1.89
C ASN A 45 8.81 -0.64 -1.49
N ARG A 46 9.49 -1.28 -2.45
CA ARG A 46 10.29 -2.48 -2.18
C ARG A 46 11.51 -2.08 -1.36
N ILE A 47 11.67 -2.72 -0.22
CA ILE A 47 12.88 -2.63 0.58
C ILE A 47 13.96 -3.42 -0.14
N LEU A 48 15.04 -2.75 -0.57
CA LEU A 48 16.13 -3.36 -1.36
C LEU A 48 17.26 -3.89 -0.48
N SER A 49 17.44 -3.31 0.69
CA SER A 49 18.42 -3.76 1.67
C SER A 49 18.02 -3.34 3.08
N LEU A 50 18.51 -4.09 4.07
CA LEU A 50 18.40 -3.76 5.48
C LEU A 50 19.78 -3.86 6.13
N THR A 51 20.13 -2.91 6.99
CA THR A 51 21.32 -3.01 7.83
C THR A 51 20.89 -3.44 9.22
N VAL A 52 21.43 -4.56 9.70
CA VAL A 52 21.11 -5.10 11.03
C VAL A 52 22.02 -4.51 12.11
N GLU A 53 21.68 -4.73 13.37
CA GLU A 53 22.43 -4.20 14.51
C GLU A 53 23.91 -4.63 14.53
N SER A 54 24.23 -5.81 14.00
CA SER A 54 25.62 -6.28 13.84
C SER A 54 26.41 -5.55 12.75
N GLY A 55 25.80 -4.60 12.04
CA GLY A 55 26.40 -3.84 10.93
C GLY A 55 26.40 -4.58 9.59
N ILE A 56 25.82 -5.78 9.53
CA ILE A 56 25.72 -6.58 8.30
C ILE A 56 24.62 -6.00 7.40
N LEU A 57 24.91 -5.89 6.10
CA LEU A 57 23.94 -5.51 5.08
C LEU A 57 23.25 -6.75 4.52
N LEU A 58 21.95 -6.87 4.71
CA LEU A 58 21.10 -7.88 4.10
C LEU A 58 20.56 -7.36 2.77
N THR A 59 20.77 -8.13 1.70
CA THR A 59 20.26 -7.84 0.35
C THR A 59 19.29 -8.92 -0.15
N GLU A 60 19.32 -10.11 0.48
CA GLU A 60 18.42 -11.21 0.16
C GLU A 60 17.04 -10.99 0.80
N GLU A 61 15.97 -11.20 0.01
CA GLU A 61 14.60 -10.87 0.41
C GLU A 61 14.12 -11.71 1.60
N ASP A 62 14.47 -13.00 1.63
CA ASP A 62 14.12 -13.91 2.72
C ASP A 62 14.82 -13.55 4.03
N ASP A 63 16.07 -13.09 3.96
CA ASP A 63 16.84 -12.65 5.13
C ASP A 63 16.28 -11.36 5.69
N MET A 64 15.96 -10.40 4.81
CA MET A 64 15.31 -9.15 5.20
C MET A 64 13.94 -9.38 5.85
N ALA A 65 13.14 -10.29 5.30
CA ALA A 65 11.82 -10.62 5.86
C ALA A 65 11.94 -11.25 7.25
N ARG A 66 12.87 -12.21 7.43
CA ARG A 66 13.12 -12.86 8.73
C ARG A 66 13.58 -11.87 9.78
N GLU A 67 14.53 -11.00 9.43
CA GLU A 67 15.03 -9.97 10.33
C GLU A 67 13.94 -8.99 10.73
N ALA A 68 13.16 -8.48 9.77
CA ALA A 68 12.08 -7.53 10.04
C ALA A 68 11.04 -8.14 10.98
N VAL A 69 10.62 -9.39 10.74
CA VAL A 69 9.68 -10.10 11.61
C VAL A 69 10.30 -10.29 13.00
N GLY A 70 11.54 -10.76 13.10
CA GLY A 70 12.24 -10.96 14.37
C GLY A 70 12.34 -9.67 15.19
N TYR A 71 12.71 -8.57 14.56
CA TYR A 71 12.77 -7.25 15.19
C TYR A 71 11.43 -6.84 15.80
N PHE A 72 10.33 -6.93 15.04
CA PHE A 72 9.02 -6.53 15.54
C PHE A 72 8.45 -7.51 16.57
N VAL A 73 8.69 -8.81 16.44
CA VAL A 73 8.31 -9.79 17.46
C VAL A 73 8.99 -9.48 18.79
N ASN A 74 10.29 -9.18 18.78
CA ASN A 74 11.02 -8.78 19.98
C ASN A 74 10.52 -7.44 20.54
N LEU A 75 10.24 -6.47 19.68
CA LEU A 75 9.74 -5.15 20.08
C LEU A 75 8.35 -5.19 20.72
N MET A 76 7.44 -5.97 20.14
CA MET A 76 6.06 -6.10 20.65
C MET A 76 5.97 -7.02 21.87
N GLY A 77 7.06 -7.72 22.18
CA GLY A 77 7.11 -8.75 23.21
C GLY A 77 6.46 -10.06 22.74
N THR A 78 7.04 -11.18 23.14
CA THR A 78 6.34 -12.46 23.12
C THR A 78 5.34 -12.49 24.26
N ARG A 79 4.19 -13.14 24.03
CA ARG A 79 3.17 -13.33 25.06
C ARG A 79 3.85 -13.96 26.28
N SER A 80 3.93 -13.23 27.39
CA SER A 80 4.36 -13.80 28.67
C SER A 80 3.32 -14.86 29.04
N ASP A 81 3.71 -16.13 29.07
CA ASP A 81 2.87 -17.21 29.58
C ASP A 81 2.75 -17.19 31.12
N ASN A 82 3.14 -16.09 31.79
CA ASN A 82 3.03 -15.93 33.23
C ASN A 82 1.77 -15.14 33.66
N CYS A 83 0.61 -15.55 33.15
CA CYS A 83 -0.69 -14.99 33.54
C CYS A 83 -1.47 -15.81 34.59
N TYR A 84 -0.82 -16.75 35.29
CA TYR A 84 -1.40 -17.34 36.51
C TYR A 84 -0.62 -16.85 37.72
N GLY A 85 -1.26 -15.94 38.46
CA GLY A 85 -0.82 -15.55 39.78
C GLY A 85 -0.86 -16.73 40.75
N GLU A 86 0.13 -16.72 41.63
CA GLU A 86 0.19 -17.37 42.94
C GLU A 86 -1.21 -17.62 43.52
N GLY A 87 -1.52 -18.91 43.74
CA GLY A 87 -2.58 -19.37 44.63
C GLY A 87 -1.97 -20.12 45.79
#